data_AF-A0A2R6MZK5-F1
#
_entry.id   AF-A0A2R6MZK5-F1
#
_cell.length_a   1.000
_cell.length_b   1.000
_cell.length_c   1.000
_cell.angle_alpha   90.00
_cell.angle_beta   90.00
_cell.angle_gamma   90.00
#
_symmetry.space_group_name_H-M   'P 1'
#
loop_
_entity.id
_entity.type
_entity.pdbx_description
1 polymer ?
#
loop_
_entity_poly.entity_id
_entity_poly.type
_entity_poly.pdbx_seq_one_letter_code
_entity_poly.pdbx_strand_id
1 'polypeptide(L)'
;MNLRAYWRFVVVAWQFFPLIVAYARDRRRFLLFGRSRTVSAEQRRQRAASLLDSLLTLGPTFIKLGQLLSTRPDILPPEYIDEFTKLQDSVPPADWTDAKDVLESELGAVEDRFADFETEAISGASLGQVYFARVDGQ
;
A
#
# COMPACT_ATOMS: atom_id res chain seq x y z
N MET A 1 -27.75 9.40 13.77
CA MET A 1 -26.29 9.54 13.63
C MET A 1 -25.60 8.71 14.71
N ASN A 2 -24.69 7.80 14.33
CA ASN A 2 -24.16 6.78 15.23
C ASN A 2 -23.10 7.34 16.18
N LEU A 3 -23.42 7.39 17.48
CA LEU A 3 -22.57 7.90 18.56
C LEU A 3 -21.20 7.21 18.63
N ARG A 4 -21.14 5.94 18.21
CA ARG A 4 -19.90 5.14 18.11
C ARG A 4 -18.95 5.63 17.01
N ALA A 5 -19.46 6.20 15.93
CA ALA A 5 -18.64 6.75 14.85
C ALA A 5 -17.96 8.06 15.30
N TYR A 6 -18.69 8.90 16.05
CA TYR A 6 -18.15 10.10 16.68
C TYR A 6 -17.04 9.77 17.67
N TRP A 7 -17.25 8.75 18.52
CA TRP A 7 -16.21 8.32 19.46
C TRP A 7 -14.95 7.83 18.75
N ARG A 8 -15.10 7.04 17.68
CA ARG A 8 -13.96 6.60 16.85
C ARG A 8 -13.24 7.77 16.20
N PHE A 9 -13.98 8.74 15.67
CA PHE A 9 -13.39 9.95 15.09
C PHE A 9 -12.59 10.75 16.11
N VAL A 10 -13.11 10.90 17.34
CA VAL A 10 -12.40 11.60 18.43
C VAL A 10 -11.13 10.86 18.84
N VAL A 11 -11.18 9.53 18.98
CA VAL A 11 -10.00 8.70 19.31
C VAL A 11 -8.93 8.82 18.22
N VAL A 12 -9.33 8.74 16.96
CA VAL A 12 -8.42 8.90 15.81
C VAL A 12 -7.84 10.32 15.79
N ALA A 13 -8.67 11.36 15.91
CA ALA A 13 -8.20 12.74 15.95
C ALA A 13 -7.18 12.97 17.09
N TRP A 14 -7.42 12.39 18.27
CA TRP A 14 -6.50 12.46 19.41
C TRP A 14 -5.19 11.70 19.15
N GLN A 15 -5.25 10.54 18.51
CA GLN A 15 -4.07 9.73 18.22
C GLN A 15 -3.15 10.38 17.18
N PHE A 16 -3.73 11.09 16.21
CA PHE A 16 -2.97 11.80 15.17
C PHE A 16 -2.60 13.24 15.56
N PHE A 17 -3.19 13.79 16.63
CA PHE A 17 -2.90 15.12 17.12
C PHE A 17 -1.40 15.37 17.38
N PRO A 18 -0.63 14.49 18.05
CA PRO A 18 0.81 14.69 18.26
C PRO A 18 1.59 14.76 16.95
N LEU A 19 1.16 14.01 15.93
CA LEU A 19 1.76 13.93 14.61
C LEU A 19 1.48 15.21 13.80
N ILE A 20 0.24 15.72 13.87
CA ILE A 20 -0.17 17.00 13.28
C ILE A 20 0.59 18.16 13.94
N VAL A 21 0.74 18.14 15.28
CA VAL A 21 1.51 19.16 16.01
C VAL A 21 3.00 19.08 15.66
N ALA A 22 3.58 17.88 15.57
CA ALA A 22 4.98 17.70 15.16
C ALA A 22 5.22 18.21 13.73
N TYR A 23 4.32 17.90 12.79
CA TYR A 23 4.40 18.37 11.40
C TYR A 23 4.18 19.89 11.27
N ALA A 24 3.22 20.45 12.00
CA ALA A 24 2.99 21.90 12.04
C ALA A 24 4.17 22.67 12.67
N ARG A 25 4.83 22.06 13.66
CA ARG A 25 6.07 22.57 14.27
C ARG A 25 7.25 22.50 13.31
N ASP A 26 7.34 21.46 12.49
CA ASP A 26 8.42 21.30 11.49
C ASP A 26 8.26 22.26 10.30
N ARG A 27 7.01 22.57 9.91
CA ARG A 27 6.71 23.50 8.82
C ARG A 27 6.91 24.99 9.19
N ARG A 28 7.00 25.33 10.49
CA ARG A 28 7.47 26.63 11.01
C ARG A 28 8.89 26.49 11.56
N ARG A 29 9.86 26.38 10.66
CA ARG A 29 11.28 26.18 10.95
C ARG A 29 11.87 27.23 11.92
N PHE A 30 12.20 26.85 13.17
CA PHE A 30 13.46 27.18 13.88
C PHE A 30 13.56 26.57 15.33
N LEU A 31 14.74 26.01 15.73
CA LEU A 31 15.46 26.26 17.02
C LEU A 31 15.86 25.23 18.11
N LEU A 32 15.83 23.88 18.01
CA LEU A 32 16.36 23.06 19.14
C LEU A 32 17.20 21.82 18.74
N PHE A 33 18.50 22.05 18.53
CA PHE A 33 19.65 21.12 18.70
C PHE A 33 19.87 19.90 17.78
N GLY A 34 20.80 20.08 16.84
CA GLY A 34 21.64 19.00 16.29
C GLY A 34 22.15 19.29 14.88
N ARG A 35 23.48 19.29 14.66
CA ARG A 35 24.08 19.39 13.32
C ARG A 35 23.44 18.35 12.40
N SER A 36 23.01 18.77 11.21
CA SER A 36 22.63 17.84 10.14
C SER A 36 23.83 16.93 9.88
N ARG A 37 23.82 15.72 10.45
CA ARG A 37 24.66 14.64 9.96
C ARG A 37 24.07 14.31 8.61
N THR A 38 24.79 14.64 7.54
CA THR A 38 24.46 14.18 6.19
C THR A 38 24.53 12.66 6.21
N VAL A 39 23.38 12.02 6.35
CA VAL A 39 23.25 10.55 6.29
C VAL A 39 23.41 10.15 4.82
N SER A 40 24.35 9.24 4.54
CA SER A 40 24.56 8.77 3.17
C SER A 40 23.31 8.04 2.65
N ALA A 41 23.16 7.95 1.33
CA ALA A 41 22.09 7.17 0.72
C ALA A 41 22.13 5.70 1.20
N GLU A 42 23.34 5.16 1.36
CA GLU A 42 23.54 3.79 1.84
C GLU A 42 23.03 3.59 3.28
N GLN A 43 23.33 4.52 4.18
CA GLN A 43 22.79 4.48 5.54
C GLN A 43 21.27 4.63 5.57
N ARG A 44 20.68 5.39 4.62
CA ARG A 44 19.22 5.50 4.50
C ARG A 44 18.58 4.19 4.05
N ARG A 45 19.16 3.50 3.06
CA ARG A 45 18.69 2.16 2.63
C ARG A 45 18.73 1.15 3.76
N GLN A 46 19.83 1.08 4.50
CA GLN A 46 19.95 0.15 5.64
C GLN A 46 18.89 0.40 6.71
N ARG A 47 18.61 1.67 7.03
CA ARG A 47 17.55 2.04 7.97
C ARG A 47 16.16 1.75 7.41
N ALA A 48 15.94 1.98 6.12
CA ALA A 48 14.68 1.69 5.45
C ALA A 48 14.37 0.18 5.47
N ALA A 49 15.36 -0.66 5.18
CA ALA A 49 15.22 -2.12 5.26
C ALA A 49 14.92 -2.61 6.69
N SER A 50 15.62 -2.07 7.70
CA SER A 50 15.34 -2.40 9.10
C SER A 50 13.94 -1.97 9.56
N LEU A 51 13.47 -0.81 9.08
CA LEU A 51 12.12 -0.32 9.37
C LEU A 51 11.06 -1.17 8.65
N LEU A 52 11.31 -1.56 7.40
CA LEU A 52 10.45 -2.47 6.64
C LEU A 52 10.23 -3.79 7.41
N ASP A 53 11.30 -4.42 7.88
CA ASP A 53 11.24 -5.65 8.69
C ASP A 53 10.43 -5.46 9.98
N SER A 54 10.58 -4.31 10.62
CA SER A 54 9.78 -3.94 11.80
C SER A 54 8.29 -3.82 11.46
N LEU A 55 7.94 -3.19 10.33
CA LEU A 55 6.55 -3.05 9.89
C LEU A 55 5.91 -4.41 9.57
N LEU A 56 6.66 -5.32 8.95
CA LEU A 56 6.23 -6.70 8.71
C LEU A 56 5.98 -7.45 10.02
N THR A 57 6.92 -7.36 10.97
CA THR A 57 6.83 -8.03 12.28
C THR A 57 5.64 -7.53 13.11
N LEU A 58 5.33 -6.22 13.03
CA LEU A 58 4.20 -5.62 13.74
C LEU A 58 2.83 -5.92 13.10
N GLY A 59 2.82 -6.47 11.88
CA GLY A 59 1.64 -7.03 11.25
C GLY A 59 0.75 -6.04 10.47
N PRO A 60 -0.49 -6.44 10.12
CA PRO A 60 -1.28 -5.84 9.03
C PRO A 60 -1.54 -4.33 9.14
N THR A 61 -1.70 -3.80 10.35
CA THR A 61 -1.92 -2.36 10.56
C THR A 61 -0.70 -1.54 10.15
N PHE A 62 0.51 -2.01 10.49
CA PHE A 62 1.76 -1.32 10.20
C PHE A 62 2.20 -1.51 8.76
N ILE A 63 1.90 -2.66 8.16
CA ILE A 63 2.06 -2.88 6.71
C ILE A 63 1.26 -1.83 5.94
N LYS A 64 -0.03 -1.61 6.28
CA LYS A 64 -0.87 -0.57 5.64
C LYS A 64 -0.34 0.84 5.85
N LEU A 65 0.25 1.13 7.01
CA LEU A 65 0.90 2.43 7.26
C LEU A 65 2.12 2.62 6.35
N GLY A 66 2.96 1.59 6.19
CA GLY A 66 4.10 1.63 5.29
C GLY A 66 3.69 1.81 3.82
N GLN A 67 2.63 1.11 3.39
CA GLN A 67 2.02 1.29 2.06
C GLN A 67 1.52 2.72 1.85
N LEU A 68 0.85 3.32 2.84
CA LEU A 68 0.39 4.71 2.73
C LEU A 68 1.58 5.68 2.62
N LEU A 69 2.62 5.49 3.44
CA LEU A 69 3.78 6.35 3.44
C LEU A 69 4.62 6.23 2.15
N SER A 70 4.68 5.06 1.51
CA SER A 70 5.42 4.90 0.25
C SER A 70 4.81 5.69 -0.91
N THR A 71 3.52 6.03 -0.85
CA THR A 71 2.87 6.90 -1.86
C THR A 71 3.16 8.39 -1.68
N ARG A 72 3.93 8.78 -0.65
CA ARG A 72 4.15 10.18 -0.25
C ARG A 72 5.63 10.58 -0.38
N PRO A 73 6.10 10.90 -1.60
CA PRO A 73 7.48 11.33 -1.84
C PRO A 73 7.82 12.69 -1.20
N ASP A 74 6.82 13.42 -0.73
CA ASP A 74 6.98 14.63 0.08
C ASP A 74 7.34 14.35 1.54
N ILE A 75 7.19 13.10 2.01
CA ILE A 75 7.37 12.71 3.43
C ILE A 75 8.59 11.81 3.62
N LEU A 76 8.84 10.87 2.72
CA LEU A 76 9.93 9.92 2.82
C LEU A 76 11.05 10.19 1.81
N PRO A 77 12.33 10.00 2.18
CA PRO A 77 13.42 9.98 1.21
C PRO A 77 13.22 8.85 0.18
N PRO A 78 13.75 8.99 -1.05
CA PRO A 78 13.61 7.98 -2.11
C PRO A 78 13.99 6.56 -1.66
N GLU A 79 15.07 6.42 -0.87
CA GLU A 79 15.54 5.12 -0.42
C GLU A 79 14.55 4.39 0.50
N TYR A 80 13.68 5.12 1.20
CA TYR A 80 12.62 4.54 2.04
C TYR A 80 11.41 4.14 1.20
N ILE A 81 11.08 4.93 0.18
CA ILE A 81 9.98 4.64 -0.75
C ILE A 81 10.28 3.35 -1.51
N ASP A 82 11.51 3.21 -2.02
CA ASP A 82 11.94 2.01 -2.75
C ASP A 82 11.78 0.74 -1.89
N GLU A 83 12.19 0.80 -0.62
CA GLU A 83 12.03 -0.32 0.31
C GLU A 83 10.57 -0.58 0.69
N PHE A 84 9.79 0.47 0.95
CA PHE A 84 8.38 0.32 1.36
C PHE A 84 7.46 -0.06 0.18
N THR A 85 7.88 0.15 -1.06
CA THR A 85 7.17 -0.37 -2.23
C THR A 85 7.08 -1.90 -2.18
N LYS A 86 8.01 -2.59 -1.51
CA LYS A 86 7.95 -4.03 -1.25
C LYS A 86 6.78 -4.43 -0.34
N LEU A 87 6.23 -3.51 0.46
CA LEU A 87 4.99 -3.76 1.23
C LEU A 87 3.75 -3.72 0.36
N GLN A 88 3.83 -3.11 -0.81
CA GLN A 88 2.76 -3.19 -1.80
C GLN A 88 2.88 -4.57 -2.43
N ASP A 89 2.38 -5.59 -1.70
CA ASP A 89 2.25 -6.95 -2.19
C ASP A 89 1.49 -6.89 -3.51
N SER A 90 2.21 -7.09 -4.60
CA SER A 90 1.65 -7.78 -5.76
C SER A 90 1.42 -9.20 -5.28
N VAL A 91 0.22 -9.52 -4.81
CA VAL A 91 -0.10 -10.91 -4.52
C VAL A 91 0.09 -11.64 -5.85
N PRO A 92 0.97 -12.65 -5.94
CA PRO A 92 1.11 -13.38 -7.18
C PRO A 92 -0.28 -13.93 -7.53
N PRO A 93 -0.73 -13.73 -8.77
CA PRO A 93 -2.02 -14.25 -9.21
C PRO A 93 -2.05 -15.76 -8.99
N ALA A 94 -3.20 -16.28 -8.56
CA ALA A 94 -3.38 -17.72 -8.49
C ALA A 94 -3.39 -18.31 -9.92
N ASP A 95 -3.20 -19.61 -10.03
CA ASP A 95 -3.18 -20.27 -11.33
C ASP A 95 -4.48 -20.00 -12.11
N TRP A 96 -4.33 -19.80 -13.41
CA TRP A 96 -5.45 -19.50 -14.31
C TRP A 96 -6.57 -20.55 -14.20
N THR A 97 -6.24 -21.82 -13.98
CA THR A 97 -7.22 -22.89 -13.84
C THR A 97 -8.22 -22.61 -12.72
N ASP A 98 -7.74 -22.18 -11.55
CA ASP A 98 -8.60 -21.88 -10.40
C ASP A 98 -9.46 -20.62 -10.68
N ALA A 99 -8.86 -19.62 -11.34
CA ALA A 99 -9.57 -18.40 -11.72
C ALA A 99 -10.66 -18.67 -12.78
N LYS A 100 -10.36 -19.55 -13.76
CA LYS A 100 -11.27 -19.97 -14.82
C LYS A 100 -12.49 -20.67 -14.24
N ASP A 101 -12.30 -21.60 -13.30
CA ASP A 101 -13.41 -22.31 -12.67
C ASP A 101 -14.40 -21.35 -11.97
N VAL A 102 -13.87 -20.37 -11.25
CA VAL A 102 -14.69 -19.34 -10.59
C VAL A 102 -15.41 -18.48 -11.65
N LEU A 103 -14.67 -17.99 -12.65
CA LEU A 103 -15.20 -17.13 -13.70
C LEU A 103 -16.33 -17.82 -14.48
N GLU A 104 -16.13 -19.08 -14.88
CA GLU A 104 -17.11 -19.86 -15.64
C GLU A 104 -18.32 -20.28 -14.80
N SER A 105 -18.15 -20.44 -13.49
CA SER A 105 -19.28 -20.73 -12.60
C SER A 105 -20.27 -19.57 -12.49
N GLU A 106 -19.79 -18.33 -12.57
CA GLU A 106 -20.62 -17.13 -12.44
C GLU A 106 -21.08 -16.58 -13.81
N LEU A 107 -20.21 -16.65 -14.81
CA LEU A 107 -20.43 -16.04 -16.12
C LEU A 107 -20.67 -17.05 -17.23
N GLY A 108 -20.49 -18.36 -17.02
CA GLY A 108 -20.47 -19.35 -18.11
C GLY A 108 -19.14 -19.37 -18.86
N ALA A 109 -19.02 -20.24 -19.87
CA ALA A 109 -17.77 -20.46 -20.59
C ALA A 109 -17.15 -19.15 -21.11
N VAL A 110 -15.85 -18.97 -20.84
CA VAL A 110 -15.13 -17.72 -21.15
C VAL A 110 -15.19 -17.44 -22.65
N GLU A 111 -15.03 -18.50 -23.45
CA GLU A 111 -15.00 -18.46 -24.91
C GLU A 111 -16.34 -18.04 -25.52
N ASP A 112 -17.45 -18.21 -24.78
CA ASP A 112 -18.79 -17.79 -25.21
C ASP A 112 -19.11 -16.34 -24.83
N ARG A 113 -18.38 -15.79 -23.85
CA ARG A 113 -18.67 -14.46 -23.26
C ARG A 113 -17.73 -13.37 -23.70
N PHE A 114 -16.49 -13.71 -24.05
CA PHE A 114 -15.47 -12.75 -24.42
C PHE A 114 -14.95 -13.03 -25.83
N ALA A 115 -14.75 -11.98 -26.62
CA ALA A 115 -14.14 -12.08 -27.94
C ALA A 115 -12.64 -12.39 -27.87
N ASP A 116 -12.00 -11.97 -26.78
CA ASP A 116 -10.60 -12.24 -26.45
C ASP A 116 -10.42 -12.18 -24.93
N PHE A 117 -9.56 -13.03 -24.37
CA PHE A 117 -9.30 -13.07 -22.93
C PHE A 117 -7.85 -13.48 -22.67
N GLU A 118 -7.08 -12.60 -22.05
CA GLU A 118 -5.68 -12.85 -21.69
C GLU A 118 -5.65 -13.64 -20.38
N THR A 119 -5.07 -14.84 -20.40
CA THR A 119 -5.02 -15.73 -19.22
C THR A 119 -3.89 -15.38 -18.25
N GLU A 120 -3.01 -14.45 -18.62
CA GLU A 120 -2.01 -13.90 -17.73
C GLU A 120 -2.62 -12.72 -16.96
N ALA A 121 -2.71 -12.87 -15.63
CA ALA A 121 -3.28 -11.83 -14.80
C ALA A 121 -2.35 -10.62 -14.73
N ILE A 122 -2.92 -9.43 -14.88
CA ILE A 122 -2.21 -8.15 -14.75
C ILE A 122 -1.74 -7.95 -13.31
N SER A 123 -2.55 -8.39 -12.34
CA SER A 123 -2.26 -8.26 -10.91
C SER A 123 -3.14 -9.19 -10.08
N GLY A 124 -2.56 -9.77 -9.03
CA GLY A 124 -3.29 -10.35 -7.91
C GLY A 124 -3.41 -9.33 -6.77
N ALA A 125 -4.63 -9.17 -6.27
CA ALA A 125 -4.96 -8.42 -5.06
C ALA A 125 -5.36 -9.39 -3.94
N SER A 126 -5.41 -8.89 -2.70
CA SER A 126 -5.72 -9.72 -1.53
C SER A 126 -7.08 -10.44 -1.56
N LEU A 127 -7.99 -10.07 -2.48
CA LEU A 127 -9.34 -10.61 -2.60
C LEU A 127 -9.74 -11.02 -4.02
N GLY A 128 -8.83 -10.95 -4.99
CA GLY A 128 -9.18 -11.21 -6.38
C GLY A 128 -8.03 -10.95 -7.34
N GLN A 129 -8.26 -11.19 -8.63
CA GLN A 129 -7.27 -11.04 -9.69
C GLN A 129 -7.85 -10.23 -10.84
N VAL A 130 -7.00 -9.55 -11.60
CA VAL A 130 -7.41 -8.70 -12.72
C VAL A 130 -6.83 -9.23 -14.03
N TYR A 131 -7.69 -9.36 -15.04
CA TYR A 131 -7.36 -9.88 -16.37
C TYR A 131 -7.77 -8.87 -17.45
N PHE A 132 -7.11 -8.92 -18.61
CA PHE A 132 -7.58 -8.23 -19.81
C PHE A 132 -8.56 -9.13 -20.58
N ALA A 133 -9.67 -8.54 -21.01
CA ALA A 133 -10.63 -9.20 -21.87
C ALA A 133 -11.27 -8.19 -22.82
N ARG A 134 -11.75 -8.68 -23.97
CA ARG A 134 -12.50 -7.89 -24.96
C ARG A 134 -13.91 -8.42 -25.07
N VAL A 135 -14.90 -7.51 -25.05
CA VAL A 135 -16.31 -7.85 -25.25
C VAL A 135 -16.87 -6.96 -26.36
N ASP A 136 -17.56 -7.55 -27.34
CA ASP A 136 -18.20 -6.80 -28.43
C ASP A 136 -17.28 -5.79 -29.17
N GLY A 137 -15.96 -6.05 -29.19
CA GLY A 137 -14.97 -5.17 -29.82
C GLY A 137 -14.47 -4.01 -28.95
N GLN A 138 -14.82 -3.96 -27.66
CA GLN A 138 -14.33 -2.99 -26.67
C GLN A 138 -13.43 -3.64 -25.62
#